data_AF-A0A1F9U8R2-F1
#
_entry.id   AF-A0A1F9U8R2-F1
#
_cell.length_a   1.000
_cell.length_b   1.000
_cell.length_c   1.000
_cell.angle_alpha   90.00
_cell.angle_beta   90.00
_cell.angle_gamma   90.00
#
_symmetry.space_group_name_H-M   'P 1'
#
loop_
_entity.id
_entity.type
_entity.pdbx_description
1 polymer ?
#
loop_
_entity_poly.entity_id
_entity_poly.type
_entity_poly.pdbx_seq_one_letter_code
_entity_poly.pdbx_strand_id
1 'polypeptide(L)'
;MKTETRALIVKIIQDEGSARPIELVKSLGISPQAIHRQLRSLVACGFLEPRGRGPMTRYFIAGAPQLNAALSWHASIARPAETQGEFLCQTRDVFTARLGRLSLFTRMGLKEDELPLIISMTGEIGNNCFDHNLGNWRDVPGCWFEAQASGGRLWICVADRGQGVFRSLTRADPTIPDEQAALVAAFERTLSGRTPENRGNGLKFVRNIIVASVGRGLACRSGAGLVERGRLGAECSKELTRFPSQPGGTITLILWSLK
;
A
#
# COMPACT_ATOMS: atom_id res chain seq x y z
N MET A 1 1.92 4.14 -36.38
CA MET A 1 3.33 4.30 -35.94
C MET A 1 3.55 5.08 -34.63
N LYS A 2 3.45 6.43 -34.54
CA LYS A 2 3.79 7.16 -33.28
C LYS A 2 2.95 6.74 -32.07
N THR A 3 1.68 6.42 -32.29
CA THR A 3 0.73 6.01 -31.25
C THR A 3 0.99 4.58 -30.76
N GLU A 4 1.39 3.68 -31.67
CA GLU A 4 1.71 2.27 -31.34
C GLU A 4 2.97 2.16 -30.48
N THR A 5 4.04 2.91 -30.81
CA THR A 5 5.26 2.90 -29.99
C THR A 5 5.00 3.36 -28.56
N ARG A 6 4.14 4.36 -28.36
CA ARG A 6 3.76 4.83 -27.01
C ARG A 6 3.03 3.74 -26.23
N ALA A 7 2.06 3.09 -26.85
CA ALA A 7 1.31 2.01 -26.23
C ALA A 7 2.23 0.84 -25.85
N LEU A 8 3.20 0.48 -26.70
CA LEU A 8 4.19 -0.55 -26.40
C LEU A 8 5.11 -0.17 -25.23
N ILE A 9 5.60 1.08 -25.17
CA ILE A 9 6.42 1.56 -24.04
C ILE A 9 5.62 1.47 -22.73
N VAL A 10 4.37 1.94 -22.73
CA VAL A 10 3.50 1.88 -21.55
C VAL A 10 3.27 0.44 -21.12
N LYS A 11 2.99 -0.47 -22.07
CA LYS A 11 2.80 -1.89 -21.80
C LYS A 11 4.04 -2.53 -21.16
N ILE A 12 5.22 -2.30 -21.73
CA ILE A 12 6.49 -2.82 -21.17
C ILE A 12 6.69 -2.32 -19.73
N ILE A 13 6.52 -1.01 -19.49
CA ILE A 13 6.69 -0.44 -18.15
C ILE A 13 5.62 -0.99 -17.18
N GLN A 14 4.40 -1.24 -17.64
CA GLN A 14 3.34 -1.81 -16.83
C GLN A 14 3.63 -3.27 -16.45
N ASP A 15 4.18 -4.06 -17.37
CA ASP A 15 4.50 -5.47 -17.16
C ASP A 15 5.77 -5.63 -16.30
N GLU A 16 6.80 -4.82 -16.55
CA GLU A 16 8.10 -4.86 -15.83
C GLU A 16 8.11 -4.00 -14.54
N GLY A 17 7.07 -3.20 -14.32
CA GLY A 17 6.95 -2.22 -13.22
C GLY A 17 7.76 -0.93 -13.43
N SER A 18 8.87 -0.99 -14.17
CA SER A 18 9.67 0.17 -14.57
C SER A 18 10.61 -0.17 -15.73
N ALA A 19 11.03 0.83 -16.51
CA ALA A 19 12.07 0.64 -17.51
C ALA A 19 13.05 1.82 -17.61
N ARG A 20 14.30 1.54 -17.93
CA ARG A 20 15.30 2.53 -18.35
C ARG A 20 15.21 2.77 -19.86
N PRO A 21 15.62 3.96 -20.35
CA PRO A 21 15.67 4.22 -21.79
C PRO A 21 16.46 3.16 -22.57
N ILE A 22 17.58 2.68 -22.03
CA ILE A 22 18.41 1.66 -22.69
C ILE A 22 17.74 0.28 -22.77
N GLU A 23 16.89 -0.06 -21.80
CA GLU A 23 16.11 -1.30 -21.80
C GLU A 23 15.05 -1.22 -22.90
N LEU A 24 14.34 -0.10 -23.00
CA LEU A 24 13.34 0.14 -24.05
C LEU A 24 13.95 0.17 -25.46
N VAL A 25 15.16 0.72 -25.61
CA VAL A 25 15.90 0.68 -26.89
C VAL A 25 16.17 -0.77 -27.30
N LYS A 26 16.63 -1.61 -26.37
CA LYS A 26 16.91 -3.03 -26.63
C LYS A 26 15.63 -3.81 -26.94
N SER A 27 14.57 -3.62 -26.17
CA SER A 27 13.32 -4.37 -26.33
C SER A 27 12.53 -3.98 -27.57
N LEU A 28 12.59 -2.71 -27.99
CA LEU A 28 11.79 -2.21 -29.13
C LEU A 28 12.60 -2.11 -30.44
N GLY A 29 13.93 -2.18 -30.40
CA GLY A 29 14.78 -2.02 -31.58
C GLY A 29 14.72 -0.60 -32.19
N ILE A 30 14.39 0.40 -31.38
CA ILE A 30 14.19 1.80 -31.82
C ILE A 30 15.38 2.66 -31.38
N SER A 31 15.74 3.68 -32.17
CA SER A 31 16.86 4.56 -31.84
C SER A 31 16.69 5.27 -30.48
N PRO A 32 17.79 5.50 -29.73
CA PRO A 32 17.74 6.20 -28.44
C PRO A 32 17.02 7.54 -28.49
N GLN A 33 17.25 8.33 -29.55
CA GLN A 33 16.63 9.65 -29.74
C GLN A 33 15.11 9.55 -29.89
N ALA A 34 14.62 8.52 -30.59
CA ALA A 34 13.19 8.28 -30.72
C ALA A 34 12.56 7.85 -29.39
N ILE A 35 13.22 6.97 -28.62
CA ILE A 35 12.76 6.58 -27.27
C ILE A 35 12.69 7.79 -26.34
N HIS A 36 13.74 8.60 -26.26
CA HIS A 36 13.75 9.81 -25.41
C HIS A 36 12.63 10.80 -25.78
N ARG A 37 12.34 10.97 -27.07
CA ARG A 37 11.22 11.82 -27.53
C ARG A 37 9.86 11.27 -27.10
N GLN A 38 9.65 9.95 -27.17
CA GLN A 38 8.39 9.35 -26.72
C GLN A 38 8.25 9.43 -25.19
N LEU A 39 9.30 9.12 -24.44
CA LEU A 39 9.32 9.23 -22.98
C LEU A 39 9.02 10.65 -22.51
N ARG A 40 9.68 11.67 -23.10
CA ARG A 40 9.37 13.08 -22.79
C ARG A 40 7.90 13.41 -23.05
N SER A 41 7.34 12.93 -24.15
CA SER A 41 5.91 13.18 -24.44
C SER A 41 4.99 12.45 -23.48
N LEU A 42 5.30 11.21 -23.08
CA LEU A 42 4.50 10.45 -22.13
C LEU A 42 4.54 11.07 -20.73
N VAL A 43 5.70 11.59 -20.32
CA VAL A 43 5.84 12.37 -19.08
C VAL A 43 5.06 13.68 -19.16
N ALA A 44 5.17 14.42 -20.26
CA ALA A 44 4.43 15.67 -20.45
C ALA A 44 2.91 15.47 -20.44
N CYS A 45 2.43 14.30 -20.89
CA CYS A 45 1.03 13.92 -20.84
C CYS A 45 0.61 13.26 -19.51
N GLY A 46 1.52 13.12 -18.54
CA GLY A 46 1.22 12.55 -17.22
C GLY A 46 1.01 11.03 -17.20
N PHE A 47 1.39 10.29 -18.25
CA PHE A 47 1.30 8.82 -18.26
C PHE A 47 2.48 8.16 -17.55
N LEU A 48 3.64 8.80 -17.58
CA LEU A 48 4.86 8.30 -16.96
C LEU A 48 5.46 9.33 -16.02
N GLU A 49 6.20 8.84 -15.03
CA GLU A 49 7.02 9.65 -14.15
C GLU A 49 8.47 9.15 -14.14
N PRO A 50 9.46 10.04 -14.34
CA PRO A 50 10.86 9.67 -14.21
C PRO A 50 11.28 9.70 -12.74
N ARG A 51 12.01 8.68 -12.27
CA ARG A 51 12.66 8.67 -10.96
C ARG A 51 14.15 8.33 -11.09
N GLY A 52 14.97 8.92 -10.22
CA GLY A 52 16.43 8.77 -10.23
C GLY A 52 17.15 9.79 -11.13
N ARG A 53 18.48 9.83 -11.03
CA ARG A 53 19.33 10.75 -11.79
C ARG A 53 19.90 10.08 -13.04
N GLY A 54 20.04 10.83 -14.12
CA GLY A 54 20.68 10.34 -15.34
C GLY A 54 22.12 9.89 -15.06
N PRO A 55 22.61 8.79 -15.67
CA PRO A 55 21.98 7.96 -16.71
C PRO A 55 21.07 6.82 -16.17
N MET A 56 20.87 6.74 -14.85
CA MET A 56 20.14 5.66 -14.18
C MET A 56 18.64 5.93 -13.99
N THR A 57 18.09 6.96 -14.66
CA THR A 57 16.66 7.29 -14.58
C THR A 57 15.80 6.12 -15.07
N ARG A 58 14.85 5.73 -14.23
CA ARG A 58 13.79 4.76 -14.55
C ARG A 58 12.46 5.50 -14.74
N TYR A 59 11.63 4.97 -15.63
CA TYR A 59 10.30 5.48 -15.89
C TYR A 59 9.27 4.50 -15.34
N PHE A 60 8.25 5.04 -14.71
CA PHE A 60 7.18 4.31 -14.03
C PHE A 60 5.82 4.80 -14.56
N ILE A 61 4.79 3.96 -14.47
CA ILE A 61 3.41 4.39 -14.70
C ILE A 61 3.05 5.42 -13.62
N ALA A 62 2.66 6.62 -14.02
CA ALA A 62 2.25 7.65 -13.08
C ALA A 62 0.96 7.23 -12.35
N GLY A 63 0.92 7.45 -11.04
CA GLY A 63 -0.21 7.09 -10.19
C GLY A 63 -0.16 5.64 -9.70
N ALA A 64 0.66 4.77 -10.28
CA ALA A 64 0.78 3.37 -9.88
C ALA A 64 1.82 3.20 -8.76
N PRO A 65 1.49 2.48 -7.67
CA PRO A 65 2.42 2.27 -6.57
C PRO A 65 3.40 1.13 -6.89
N GLN A 66 4.65 1.27 -6.44
CA GLN A 66 5.64 0.20 -6.48
C GLN A 66 5.57 -0.63 -5.21
N LEU A 67 4.75 -1.68 -5.21
CA LEU A 67 4.47 -2.49 -4.01
C LEU A 67 4.96 -3.94 -4.10
N ASN A 68 5.69 -4.29 -5.17
CA ASN A 68 6.15 -5.65 -5.40
C ASN A 68 6.92 -6.22 -4.20
N ALA A 69 7.76 -5.41 -3.55
CA ALA A 69 8.52 -5.82 -2.37
C ALA A 69 7.60 -6.10 -1.17
N ALA A 70 6.67 -5.20 -0.85
CA ALA A 70 5.70 -5.37 0.23
C ALA A 70 4.79 -6.58 0.01
N LEU A 71 4.28 -6.74 -1.22
CA LEU A 71 3.35 -7.81 -1.59
C LEU A 71 4.04 -9.17 -1.62
N SER A 72 5.25 -9.24 -2.17
CA SER A 72 6.08 -10.46 -2.13
C SER A 72 6.48 -10.80 -0.69
N TRP A 73 6.83 -9.80 0.10
CA TRP A 73 7.15 -9.99 1.51
C TRP A 73 5.96 -10.52 2.29
N HIS A 74 4.77 -9.95 2.15
CA HIS A 74 3.58 -10.44 2.84
C HIS A 74 3.24 -11.88 2.39
N ALA A 75 3.31 -12.13 1.08
CA ALA A 75 2.89 -13.40 0.49
C ALA A 75 3.92 -14.55 0.61
N SER A 76 5.19 -14.26 0.89
CA SER A 76 6.22 -15.29 0.99
C SER A 76 5.89 -16.31 2.10
N ILE A 77 6.11 -17.60 1.86
CA ILE A 77 6.07 -18.61 2.93
C ILE A 77 7.42 -18.67 3.66
N ALA A 78 8.52 -18.44 2.94
CA ALA A 78 9.86 -18.45 3.50
C ALA A 78 10.08 -17.24 4.41
N ARG A 79 10.89 -17.46 5.46
CA ARG A 79 11.38 -16.40 6.32
C ARG A 79 12.12 -15.35 5.49
N PRO A 80 11.75 -14.07 5.54
CA PRO A 80 12.47 -13.01 4.87
C PRO A 80 13.93 -12.95 5.31
N ALA A 81 14.84 -12.64 4.37
CA ALA A 81 16.22 -12.34 4.71
C ALA A 81 16.29 -11.10 5.64
N GLU A 82 17.28 -11.05 6.54
CA GLU A 82 17.44 -9.96 7.53
C GLU A 82 17.61 -8.56 6.90
N THR A 83 17.86 -8.47 5.60
CA THR A 83 18.24 -7.26 4.86
C THR A 83 17.08 -6.31 4.49
N GLN A 84 15.84 -6.56 4.92
CA GLN A 84 14.67 -5.76 4.53
C GLN A 84 14.48 -4.44 5.31
N GLY A 85 15.53 -3.97 6.00
CA GLY A 85 15.48 -3.05 7.13
C GLY A 85 14.87 -1.66 6.90
N GLU A 86 14.72 -1.17 5.66
CA GLU A 86 14.20 0.19 5.44
C GLU A 86 12.68 0.30 5.66
N PHE A 87 11.91 -0.72 5.25
CA PHE A 87 10.44 -0.71 5.34
C PHE A 87 9.91 -1.55 6.50
N LEU A 88 10.68 -2.53 6.96
CA LEU A 88 10.30 -3.37 8.09
C LEU A 88 10.45 -2.61 9.42
N CYS A 89 9.36 -2.51 10.17
CA CYS A 89 9.28 -1.96 11.52
C CYS A 89 9.09 -3.11 12.50
N GLN A 90 10.19 -3.65 13.02
CA GLN A 90 10.16 -4.82 13.92
C GLN A 90 9.49 -4.52 15.27
N THR A 91 9.50 -3.24 15.69
CA THR A 91 8.95 -2.79 16.96
C THR A 91 8.03 -1.59 16.75
N ARG A 92 7.14 -1.37 17.72
CA ARG A 92 6.16 -0.28 17.70
C ARG A 92 6.82 1.09 17.70
N ASP A 93 7.89 1.27 18.45
CA ASP A 93 8.66 2.53 18.51
C ASP A 93 9.29 2.88 17.15
N VAL A 94 9.84 1.88 16.44
CA VAL A 94 10.35 2.07 15.07
C VAL A 94 9.24 2.49 14.12
N PHE A 95 8.07 1.85 14.20
CA PHE A 95 6.91 2.22 13.40
C PHE A 95 6.44 3.64 13.71
N THR A 96 6.24 3.98 14.98
CA THR A 96 5.82 5.32 15.43
C THR A 96 6.80 6.41 15.00
N ALA A 97 8.12 6.16 15.10
CA ALA A 97 9.14 7.09 14.63
C ALA A 97 9.05 7.32 13.11
N ARG A 98 8.72 6.27 12.34
CA ARG A 98 8.58 6.35 10.87
C ARG A 98 7.28 7.03 10.43
N LEU A 99 6.19 6.97 11.21
CA LEU A 99 4.95 7.70 10.89
C LEU A 99 5.21 9.19 10.68
N GLY A 100 6.14 9.79 11.44
CA GLY A 100 6.53 11.19 11.29
C GLY A 100 7.07 11.53 9.89
N ARG A 101 7.59 10.54 9.13
CA ARG A 101 8.06 10.74 7.75
C ARG A 101 6.91 11.07 6.78
N LEU A 102 5.66 10.81 7.15
CA LEU A 102 4.51 11.23 6.33
C LEU A 102 4.44 12.75 6.16
N SER A 103 5.03 13.52 7.08
CA SER A 103 5.16 14.97 6.95
C SER A 103 5.96 15.41 5.71
N LEU A 104 6.83 14.56 5.16
CA LEU A 104 7.59 14.88 3.96
C LEU A 104 6.68 15.07 2.73
N PHE A 105 5.48 14.47 2.74
CA PHE A 105 4.54 14.56 1.63
C PHE A 105 3.77 15.88 1.58
N THR A 106 3.88 16.75 2.59
CA THR A 106 3.30 18.12 2.51
C THR A 106 3.98 18.92 1.40
N ARG A 107 5.28 18.73 1.22
CA ARG A 107 6.06 19.30 0.10
C ARG A 107 5.67 18.73 -1.26
N MET A 108 4.91 17.64 -1.28
CA MET A 108 4.45 16.94 -2.49
C MET A 108 2.95 17.13 -2.73
N GLY A 109 2.30 18.07 -2.03
CA GLY A 109 0.89 18.41 -2.24
C GLY A 109 -0.09 17.83 -1.21
N LEU A 110 0.38 17.12 -0.18
CA LEU A 110 -0.48 16.74 0.94
C LEU A 110 -0.85 18.01 1.72
N LYS A 111 -2.14 18.24 1.96
CA LYS A 111 -2.57 19.40 2.74
C LYS A 111 -2.15 19.26 4.20
N GLU A 112 -1.73 20.34 4.82
CA GLU A 112 -1.29 20.34 6.22
C GLU A 112 -2.40 19.91 7.20
N ASP A 113 -3.66 20.28 6.93
CA ASP A 113 -4.82 19.88 7.73
C ASP A 113 -5.16 18.38 7.60
N GLU A 114 -4.67 17.71 6.55
CA GLU A 114 -4.84 16.27 6.35
C GLU A 114 -3.72 15.44 6.97
N LEU A 115 -2.57 16.04 7.30
CA LEU A 115 -1.43 15.34 7.89
C LEU A 115 -1.75 14.67 9.25
N PRO A 116 -2.45 15.31 10.21
CA PRO A 116 -2.83 14.63 11.45
C PRO A 116 -3.76 13.43 11.20
N LEU A 117 -4.68 13.55 10.24
CA LEU A 117 -5.62 12.49 9.89
C LEU A 117 -4.87 11.28 9.31
N ILE A 118 -3.95 11.50 8.37
CA ILE A 118 -3.22 10.39 7.75
C ILE A 118 -2.26 9.71 8.74
N ILE A 119 -1.61 10.47 9.63
CA ILE A 119 -0.77 9.92 10.70
C ILE A 119 -1.61 9.08 11.65
N SER A 120 -2.72 9.61 12.16
CA SER A 120 -3.60 8.91 13.09
C SER A 120 -4.13 7.60 12.50
N MET A 121 -4.67 7.65 11.28
CA MET A 121 -5.23 6.50 10.59
C MET A 121 -4.19 5.42 10.28
N THR A 122 -3.02 5.82 9.77
CA THR A 122 -1.91 4.90 9.51
C THR A 122 -1.42 4.29 10.82
N GLY A 123 -1.35 5.10 11.88
CA GLY A 123 -1.01 4.69 13.23
C GLY A 123 -1.95 3.63 13.78
N GLU A 124 -3.26 3.83 13.68
CA GLU A 124 -4.27 2.86 14.10
C GLU A 124 -4.13 1.52 13.36
N ILE A 125 -3.92 1.54 12.04
CA ILE A 125 -3.73 0.32 11.25
C ILE A 125 -2.44 -0.39 11.66
N GLY A 126 -1.32 0.33 11.76
CA GLY A 126 -0.04 -0.28 12.12
C GLY A 126 0.05 -0.75 13.57
N ASN A 127 -0.61 -0.06 14.51
CA ASN A 127 -0.67 -0.49 15.90
C ASN A 127 -1.37 -1.86 16.05
N ASN A 128 -2.42 -2.12 15.24
CA ASN A 128 -3.08 -3.42 15.20
C ASN A 128 -2.12 -4.56 14.84
N CYS A 129 -1.12 -4.30 13.98
CA CYS A 129 -0.09 -5.28 13.65
C CYS A 129 0.74 -5.72 14.87
N PHE A 130 0.81 -4.90 15.93
CA PHE A 130 1.50 -5.20 17.18
C PHE A 130 0.56 -5.73 18.26
N ASP A 131 -0.60 -5.09 18.45
CA ASP A 131 -1.53 -5.43 19.53
C ASP A 131 -2.16 -6.82 19.37
N HIS A 132 -2.40 -7.25 18.13
CA HIS A 132 -3.07 -8.52 17.86
C HIS A 132 -2.11 -9.68 17.57
N ASN A 133 -0.83 -9.40 17.35
CA ASN A 133 0.15 -10.39 16.94
C ASN A 133 1.26 -10.66 17.96
N LEU A 134 1.23 -10.05 19.15
CA LEU A 134 2.21 -10.33 20.20
C LEU A 134 2.28 -11.85 20.48
N GLY A 135 3.43 -12.47 20.21
CA GLY A 135 3.64 -13.92 20.31
C GLY A 135 2.94 -14.77 19.22
N ASN A 136 2.29 -14.15 18.25
CA ASN A 136 1.49 -14.80 17.19
C ASN A 136 1.93 -14.41 15.77
N TRP A 137 3.06 -13.72 15.59
CA TRP A 137 3.69 -13.60 14.27
C TRP A 137 4.20 -14.96 13.81
N ARG A 138 4.09 -15.21 12.49
CA ARG A 138 4.56 -16.46 11.90
C ARG A 138 6.07 -16.65 12.05
N ASP A 139 6.84 -15.63 11.72
CA ASP A 139 8.30 -15.75 11.56
C ASP A 139 9.08 -14.45 11.83
N VAL A 140 8.50 -13.29 11.49
CA VAL A 140 9.12 -11.98 11.69
C VAL A 140 8.16 -11.07 12.45
N PRO A 141 8.60 -10.48 13.58
CA PRO A 141 7.76 -9.55 14.33
C PRO A 141 7.59 -8.21 13.61
N GLY A 142 6.51 -7.53 13.96
CA GLY A 142 6.22 -6.17 13.52
C GLY A 142 5.46 -6.08 12.20
N CYS A 143 5.70 -5.00 11.45
CA CYS A 143 4.99 -4.68 10.22
C CYS A 143 5.91 -4.10 9.14
N TRP A 144 5.55 -4.32 7.87
CA TRP A 144 6.01 -3.52 6.75
C TRP A 144 5.29 -2.18 6.76
N PHE A 145 6.03 -1.08 6.63
CA PHE A 145 5.48 0.26 6.47
C PHE A 145 6.24 1.00 5.37
N GLU A 146 5.51 1.40 4.35
CA GLU A 146 6.04 2.15 3.20
C GLU A 146 5.04 3.21 2.75
N ALA A 147 5.55 4.37 2.34
CA ALA A 147 4.75 5.44 1.78
C ALA A 147 5.44 6.00 0.52
N GLN A 148 4.66 6.22 -0.54
CA GLN A 148 5.16 6.72 -1.82
C GLN A 148 4.16 7.66 -2.48
N ALA A 149 4.67 8.72 -3.12
CA ALA A 149 3.88 9.60 -3.94
C ALA A 149 4.10 9.30 -5.43
N SER A 150 3.03 9.25 -6.20
CA SER A 150 3.04 8.98 -7.63
C SER A 150 1.80 9.59 -8.29
N GLY A 151 1.96 10.28 -9.42
CA GLY A 151 0.82 10.82 -10.21
C GLY A 151 -0.25 11.59 -9.40
N GLY A 152 0.15 12.45 -8.47
CA GLY A 152 -0.79 13.21 -7.63
C GLY A 152 -1.51 12.37 -6.58
N ARG A 153 -0.98 11.19 -6.26
CA ARG A 153 -1.49 10.28 -5.23
C ARG A 153 -0.40 9.99 -4.20
N LEU A 154 -0.80 9.84 -2.94
CA LEU A 154 0.00 9.27 -1.86
C LEU A 154 -0.55 7.89 -1.54
N TRP A 155 0.30 6.90 -1.73
CA TRP A 155 0.07 5.50 -1.40
C TRP A 155 0.78 5.17 -0.10
N ILE A 156 0.08 4.52 0.82
CA ILE A 156 0.66 4.01 2.06
C ILE A 156 0.32 2.53 2.17
N CYS A 157 1.32 1.70 2.42
CA CYS A 157 1.19 0.27 2.64
C CYS A 157 1.58 -0.07 4.07
N VAL A 158 0.68 -0.74 4.78
CA VAL A 158 0.95 -1.35 6.08
C VAL A 158 0.62 -2.83 5.98
N ALA A 159 1.57 -3.71 6.31
CA ALA A 159 1.36 -5.15 6.25
C ALA A 159 2.03 -5.88 7.41
N ASP A 160 1.49 -7.02 7.83
CA ASP A 160 2.10 -7.91 8.81
C ASP A 160 1.98 -9.38 8.40
N ARG A 161 2.81 -10.22 9.01
CA ARG A 161 2.81 -11.69 8.83
C ARG A 161 2.26 -12.38 10.10
N GLY A 162 1.21 -11.80 10.67
CA GLY A 162 0.55 -12.22 11.90
C GLY A 162 -0.51 -13.30 11.74
N GLN A 163 -1.43 -13.39 12.70
CA GLN A 163 -2.50 -14.39 12.71
C GLN A 163 -3.70 -14.04 11.81
N GLY A 164 -3.78 -12.79 11.36
CA GLY A 164 -4.89 -12.28 10.54
C GLY A 164 -6.14 -11.92 11.34
N VAL A 165 -7.10 -11.25 10.67
CA VAL A 165 -8.29 -10.68 11.30
C VAL A 165 -9.27 -11.78 11.74
N PHE A 166 -9.49 -12.80 10.92
CA PHE A 166 -10.42 -13.88 11.24
C PHE A 166 -10.05 -14.60 12.54
N ARG A 167 -8.80 -15.07 12.67
CA ARG A 167 -8.32 -15.71 13.92
C ARG A 167 -8.35 -14.77 15.12
N SER A 168 -8.12 -13.48 14.90
CA SER A 168 -8.17 -12.48 15.98
C SER A 168 -9.60 -12.30 16.49
N LEU A 169 -10.58 -12.22 15.59
CA LEU A 169 -11.97 -11.95 15.94
C LEU A 169 -12.73 -13.19 16.41
N THR A 170 -12.47 -14.38 15.86
CA THR A 170 -13.16 -15.61 16.29
C THR A 170 -12.89 -16.00 17.74
N ARG A 171 -11.77 -15.52 18.32
CA ARG A 171 -11.51 -15.63 19.77
C ARG A 171 -12.49 -14.82 20.62
N ALA A 172 -12.99 -13.71 20.09
CA ALA A 172 -13.93 -12.82 20.77
C ALA A 172 -15.39 -13.05 20.37
N ASP A 173 -15.62 -13.46 19.13
CA ASP A 173 -16.93 -13.76 18.56
C ASP A 173 -16.83 -15.02 17.67
N PRO A 174 -17.05 -16.22 18.25
CA PRO A 174 -16.99 -17.49 17.51
C PRO A 174 -18.08 -17.64 16.43
N THR A 175 -19.06 -16.74 16.38
CA THR A 175 -20.17 -16.80 15.40
C THR A 175 -19.77 -16.29 14.02
N ILE A 176 -18.60 -15.66 13.89
CA ILE A 176 -18.10 -15.15 12.62
C ILE A 176 -17.81 -16.33 11.67
N PRO A 177 -18.51 -16.43 10.53
CA PRO A 177 -18.50 -17.65 9.71
C PRO A 177 -17.24 -17.80 8.86
N ASP A 178 -16.67 -16.68 8.41
CA ASP A 178 -15.57 -16.68 7.45
C ASP A 178 -14.70 -15.41 7.53
N GLU A 179 -13.61 -15.42 6.75
CA GLU A 179 -12.61 -14.34 6.73
C GLU A 179 -13.16 -13.02 6.17
N GLN A 180 -14.11 -13.08 5.23
CA GLN A 180 -14.77 -11.90 4.67
C GLN A 180 -15.66 -11.23 5.72
N ALA A 181 -16.49 -12.02 6.41
CA ALA A 181 -17.36 -11.56 7.48
C ALA A 181 -16.55 -10.99 8.65
N ALA A 182 -15.42 -11.59 9.00
CA ALA A 182 -14.51 -11.02 9.99
C ALA A 182 -14.00 -9.65 9.57
N LEU A 183 -13.57 -9.50 8.31
CA LEU A 183 -13.00 -8.25 7.83
C LEU A 183 -14.06 -7.14 7.72
N VAL A 184 -15.27 -7.46 7.27
CA VAL A 184 -16.42 -6.53 7.30
C VAL A 184 -16.73 -6.14 8.75
N ALA A 185 -16.85 -7.12 9.66
CA ALA A 185 -17.12 -6.86 11.07
C ALA A 185 -16.05 -5.96 11.71
N ALA A 186 -14.77 -6.16 11.39
CA ALA A 186 -13.67 -5.37 11.91
C ALA A 186 -13.79 -3.87 11.58
N PHE A 187 -14.30 -3.53 10.38
CA PHE A 187 -14.48 -2.14 9.95
C PHE A 187 -15.85 -1.54 10.32
N GLU A 188 -16.82 -2.34 10.78
CA GLU A 188 -18.19 -1.90 10.99
C GLU A 188 -18.69 -2.01 12.42
N ARG A 189 -18.35 -3.10 13.12
CA ARG A 189 -18.85 -3.37 14.47
C ARG A 189 -18.02 -2.61 15.50
N THR A 190 -18.70 -2.07 16.50
CA THR A 190 -18.04 -1.68 17.75
C THR A 190 -17.92 -2.93 18.61
N LEU A 191 -16.72 -3.50 18.70
CA LEU A 191 -16.46 -4.62 19.60
C LEU A 191 -16.30 -4.07 21.01
N SER A 192 -17.41 -3.96 21.75
CA SER A 192 -17.49 -3.36 23.09
C SER A 192 -16.97 -4.26 24.24
N GLY A 193 -16.27 -5.36 23.92
CA GLY A 193 -15.99 -6.45 24.87
C GLY A 193 -14.83 -6.25 25.85
N ARG A 194 -14.19 -5.07 25.92
CA ARG A 194 -13.03 -4.83 26.82
C ARG A 194 -13.08 -3.47 27.50
N THR A 195 -13.95 -3.30 28.49
CA THR A 195 -13.81 -2.21 29.47
C THR A 195 -12.58 -2.48 30.35
N PRO A 196 -11.64 -1.53 30.57
CA PRO A 196 -11.77 -0.07 30.43
C PRO A 196 -10.97 0.54 29.26
N GLU A 197 -10.61 -0.22 28.21
CA GLU A 197 -9.85 0.31 27.08
C GLU A 197 -10.73 0.51 25.84
N ASN A 198 -10.62 1.66 25.18
CA ASN A 198 -11.19 1.93 23.86
C ASN A 198 -10.63 1.03 22.71
N ARG A 199 -10.18 -0.19 23.01
CA ARG A 199 -9.72 -1.18 22.04
C ARG A 199 -10.94 -1.82 21.37
N GLY A 200 -11.10 -1.53 20.08
CA GLY A 200 -12.23 -1.99 19.25
C GLY A 200 -12.84 -0.93 18.34
N ASN A 201 -12.41 0.34 18.43
CA ASN A 201 -12.89 1.44 17.59
C ASN A 201 -11.93 1.87 16.47
N GLY A 202 -10.66 1.39 16.47
CA GLY A 202 -9.61 1.89 15.57
C GLY A 202 -9.98 1.79 14.08
N LEU A 203 -10.44 0.62 13.61
CA LEU A 203 -10.81 0.44 12.20
C LEU A 203 -12.12 1.15 11.81
N LYS A 204 -13.05 1.33 12.75
CA LYS A 204 -14.24 2.17 12.54
C LYS A 204 -13.86 3.65 12.39
N PHE A 205 -12.91 4.13 13.19
CA PHE A 205 -12.34 5.48 13.08
C PHE A 205 -11.63 5.66 11.73
N VAL A 206 -10.77 4.71 11.35
CA VAL A 206 -10.11 4.67 10.02
C VAL A 206 -11.15 4.76 8.90
N ARG A 207 -12.21 3.94 8.95
CA ARG A 207 -13.29 3.98 7.96
C ARG A 207 -13.90 5.37 7.85
N ASN A 208 -14.21 6.01 8.98
CA ASN A 208 -14.86 7.32 9.00
C ASN A 208 -13.96 8.40 8.37
N ILE A 209 -12.64 8.38 8.60
CA ILE A 209 -11.70 9.28 7.92
C ILE A 209 -11.72 9.07 6.41
N ILE A 210 -11.69 7.82 5.97
CA ILE A 210 -11.63 7.45 4.55
C ILE A 210 -12.92 7.86 3.81
N VAL A 211 -14.10 7.59 4.37
CA VAL A 211 -15.37 7.89 3.68
C VAL A 211 -15.75 9.37 3.72
N ALA A 212 -15.12 10.17 4.58
CA ALA A 212 -15.41 11.61 4.72
C ALA A 212 -14.92 12.47 3.54
N SER A 213 -14.13 11.93 2.61
CA SER A 213 -13.64 12.70 1.45
C SER A 213 -13.55 11.84 0.19
N VAL A 214 -13.82 12.46 -0.96
CA VAL A 214 -13.69 11.82 -2.27
C VAL A 214 -12.24 11.58 -2.69
N GLY A 215 -11.29 12.29 -2.06
CA GLY A 215 -9.87 12.15 -2.34
C GLY A 215 -9.18 11.00 -1.59
N ARG A 216 -9.95 10.09 -0.98
CA ARG A 216 -9.44 9.06 -0.06
C ARG A 216 -9.97 7.67 -0.44
N GLY A 217 -9.17 6.66 -0.16
CA GLY A 217 -9.54 5.26 -0.33
C GLY A 217 -8.67 4.35 0.51
N LEU A 218 -9.20 3.16 0.77
CA LEU A 218 -8.50 2.10 1.46
C LEU A 218 -8.95 0.75 0.89
N ALA A 219 -8.01 -0.18 0.79
CA ALA A 219 -8.34 -1.60 0.71
C ALA A 219 -7.52 -2.37 1.74
N CYS A 220 -8.15 -3.32 2.42
CA CYS A 220 -7.52 -4.20 3.39
C CYS A 220 -7.80 -5.64 3.00
N ARG A 221 -6.79 -6.50 3.10
CA ARG A 221 -6.89 -7.94 2.87
C ARG A 221 -6.35 -8.71 4.06
N SER A 222 -7.04 -9.76 4.45
CA SER A 222 -6.59 -10.74 5.45
C SER A 222 -7.16 -12.11 5.09
N GLY A 223 -6.29 -13.08 4.81
CA GLY A 223 -6.70 -14.34 4.19
C GLY A 223 -7.37 -14.11 2.83
N ALA A 224 -8.51 -14.75 2.60
CA ALA A 224 -9.39 -14.58 1.45
C ALA A 224 -10.30 -13.34 1.56
N GLY A 225 -10.41 -12.73 2.75
CA GLY A 225 -11.23 -11.54 2.96
C GLY A 225 -10.59 -10.30 2.33
N LEU A 226 -11.39 -9.49 1.64
CA LEU A 226 -11.02 -8.20 1.06
C LEU A 226 -12.12 -7.17 1.31
N VAL A 227 -11.75 -6.01 1.83
CA VAL A 227 -12.66 -4.87 1.99
C VAL A 227 -12.07 -3.64 1.34
N GLU A 228 -12.93 -2.87 0.69
CA GLU A 228 -12.61 -1.55 0.17
C GLU A 228 -13.48 -0.50 0.84
N ARG A 229 -12.93 0.70 1.08
CA ARG A 229 -13.63 1.84 1.66
C ARG A 229 -13.20 3.12 0.97
N GLY A 230 -14.09 4.10 0.90
CA GLY A 230 -13.85 5.39 0.26
C GLY A 230 -13.87 5.32 -1.27
N ARG A 231 -13.81 6.50 -1.91
CA ARG A 231 -13.94 6.61 -3.37
C ARG A 231 -12.76 6.02 -4.13
N LEU A 232 -11.57 6.05 -3.53
CA LEU A 232 -10.36 5.48 -4.15
C LEU A 232 -10.10 4.03 -3.73
N GLY A 233 -11.01 3.40 -2.97
CA GLY A 233 -10.83 2.05 -2.46
C GLY A 233 -10.67 0.99 -3.56
N ALA A 234 -11.39 1.17 -4.68
CA ALA A 234 -11.29 0.28 -5.84
C ALA A 234 -9.88 0.29 -6.48
N GLU A 235 -9.19 1.44 -6.47
CA GLU A 235 -7.80 1.52 -6.94
C GLU A 235 -6.87 0.71 -6.03
N CYS A 236 -7.05 0.82 -4.71
CA CYS A 236 -6.31 0.00 -3.74
C CYS A 236 -6.60 -1.50 -3.90
N SER A 237 -7.88 -1.86 -4.06
CA SER A 237 -8.34 -3.24 -4.23
C SER A 237 -7.71 -3.89 -5.47
N LYS A 238 -7.70 -3.15 -6.59
CA LYS A 238 -7.04 -3.58 -7.82
C LYS A 238 -5.57 -3.93 -7.59
N GLU A 239 -4.82 -3.10 -6.87
CA GLU A 239 -3.40 -3.39 -6.57
C GLU A 239 -3.22 -4.63 -5.67
N LEU A 240 -4.08 -4.82 -4.66
CA LEU A 240 -4.02 -5.99 -3.79
C LEU A 240 -4.33 -7.31 -4.52
N THR A 241 -5.27 -7.28 -5.46
CA THR A 241 -5.69 -8.49 -6.22
C THR A 241 -4.64 -8.98 -7.24
N ARG A 242 -3.61 -8.17 -7.54
CA ARG A 242 -2.50 -8.58 -8.43
C ARG A 242 -1.64 -9.72 -7.86
N PHE A 243 -1.76 -9.98 -6.55
CA PHE A 243 -0.94 -10.97 -5.85
C PHE A 243 -1.82 -12.00 -5.19
N PRO A 244 -1.39 -13.28 -5.15
CA PRO A 244 -2.16 -14.32 -4.50
C PRO A 244 -2.40 -14.01 -3.02
N SER A 245 -3.59 -14.36 -2.54
CA SER A 245 -3.88 -14.39 -1.10
C SER A 245 -3.02 -15.44 -0.43
N GLN A 246 -2.57 -15.15 0.79
CA GLN A 246 -1.84 -16.10 1.62
C GLN A 246 -2.53 -16.18 2.99
N PRO A 247 -2.53 -17.36 3.63
CA PRO A 247 -3.13 -17.53 4.93
C PRO A 247 -2.34 -16.77 5.99
N GLY A 248 -3.05 -15.98 6.79
CA GLY A 248 -2.48 -15.18 7.88
C GLY A 248 -2.06 -13.77 7.48
N GLY A 249 -1.81 -12.95 8.49
CA GLY A 249 -1.42 -11.56 8.35
C GLY A 249 -2.51 -10.62 7.83
N THR A 250 -2.13 -9.36 7.68
CA THR A 250 -2.94 -8.34 7.03
C THR A 250 -2.09 -7.53 6.08
N ILE A 251 -2.70 -7.03 5.01
CA ILE A 251 -2.13 -5.98 4.18
C ILE A 251 -3.18 -4.94 3.88
N THR A 252 -2.83 -3.68 4.16
CA THR A 252 -3.72 -2.53 3.98
C THR A 252 -3.02 -1.51 3.10
N LEU A 253 -3.69 -1.14 2.01
CA LEU A 253 -3.33 0.00 1.18
C LEU A 253 -4.26 1.15 1.50
N ILE A 254 -3.67 2.31 1.73
CA ILE A 254 -4.35 3.59 1.83
C ILE A 254 -3.94 4.42 0.63
N LEU A 255 -4.92 5.10 0.04
CA LEU A 255 -4.71 6.02 -1.06
C LEU A 255 -5.29 7.39 -0.71
N TRP A 256 -4.48 8.42 -0.93
CA TRP A 256 -4.82 9.80 -0.67
C TRP A 256 -4.48 10.68 -1.87
N SER A 257 -5.33 11.64 -2.20
CA SER A 257 -5.08 12.57 -3.29
C SER A 257 -4.18 13.71 -2.81
N LEU A 258 -3.16 14.01 -3.61
CA LEU A 258 -2.30 15.17 -3.42
C LEU A 258 -2.83 16.32 -4.30
N LYS A 259 -2.60 17.56 -3.86
CA LYS A 259 -2.91 18.77 -4.62
C LYS A 259 -1.87 19.05 -5.69
#